data_AF-A0A5E4P0D7-F1
#
_entry.id   AF-A0A5E4P0D7-F1
#
_cell.length_a   1.000
_cell.length_b   1.000
_cell.length_c   1.000
_cell.angle_alpha   90.00
_cell.angle_beta   90.00
_cell.angle_gamma   90.00
#
_symmetry.space_group_name_H-M   'P 1'
#
loop_
_entity.id
_entity.type
_entity.pdbx_description
1 polymer ?
#
loop_
_entity_poly.entity_id
_entity_poly.type
_entity_poly.pdbx_seq_one_letter_code
_entity_poly.pdbx_strand_id
1 'polypeptide(L)'
;MDKLKWVASYGGPLIAMDFNLQAQWGGIFRLTVEFPGAKNDYDRPPERLKYSQTIELETGRALIFGEGPLHTAFWQSAAGTIFIVRAIYSEADCDTDALLTKIDQRIFDDPCETLNFDIFTDTLVVFDSSDDGRHVDKEMISTNMRPGHYRINTATYEPDESTLFLLHRFDEMK
;
A
#
# COMPACT_ATOMS: atom_id res chain seq x y z
N MET A 1 -0.15 18.74 -13.57
CA MET A 1 -0.39 17.51 -12.80
C MET A 1 -0.54 17.93 -11.36
N ASP A 2 -1.58 17.44 -10.68
CA ASP A 2 -1.71 17.67 -9.24
C ASP A 2 -0.57 16.92 -8.53
N LYS A 3 -0.01 17.54 -7.48
CA LYS A 3 1.05 16.90 -6.69
C LYS A 3 0.54 15.61 -6.04
N LEU A 4 1.43 14.63 -5.90
CA LEU A 4 1.14 13.39 -5.18
C LEU A 4 0.61 13.68 -3.77
N LYS A 5 -0.52 13.06 -3.43
CA LYS A 5 -1.05 13.10 -2.07
C LYS A 5 -0.41 11.97 -1.26
N TRP A 6 0.35 12.35 -0.25
CA TRP A 6 1.02 11.43 0.65
C TRP A 6 0.21 11.22 1.93
N VAL A 7 0.29 10.01 2.47
CA VAL A 7 -0.18 9.63 3.81
C VAL A 7 0.99 9.09 4.61
N ALA A 8 1.00 9.35 5.92
CA ALA A 8 1.96 8.77 6.85
C ALA A 8 1.22 7.90 7.87
N SER A 9 1.96 7.08 8.61
CA SER A 9 1.42 6.40 9.77
C SER A 9 1.89 7.08 11.06
N TYR A 10 1.06 7.01 12.11
CA TYR A 10 1.38 7.46 13.45
C TYR A 10 2.30 6.49 14.23
N GLY A 11 2.78 5.42 13.59
CA GLY A 11 3.81 4.53 14.14
C GLY A 11 3.66 3.06 13.74
N GLY A 12 2.54 2.69 13.11
CA GLY A 12 2.26 1.35 12.63
C GLY A 12 2.50 1.16 11.13
N PRO A 13 2.16 -0.02 10.59
CA PRO A 13 2.11 -0.20 9.16
C PRO A 13 0.91 0.55 8.56
N LEU A 14 1.03 0.94 7.31
CA LEU A 14 -0.14 1.32 6.50
C LEU A 14 -0.80 0.07 5.94
N ILE A 15 -2.10 0.16 5.69
CA ILE A 15 -2.91 -0.91 5.10
C ILE A 15 -3.62 -0.41 3.85
N ALA A 16 -3.63 -1.22 2.81
CA ALA A 16 -4.42 -1.01 1.60
C ALA A 16 -5.52 -2.06 1.48
N MET A 17 -6.70 -1.66 1.00
CA MET A 17 -7.74 -2.60 0.65
C MET A 17 -8.74 -2.02 -0.34
N ASP A 18 -9.54 -2.89 -0.94
CA ASP A 18 -10.75 -2.48 -1.64
C ASP A 18 -11.66 -1.68 -0.70
N PHE A 19 -12.23 -0.59 -1.19
CA PHE A 19 -13.05 0.32 -0.36
C PHE A 19 -14.24 -0.38 0.32
N ASN A 20 -14.89 -1.36 -0.32
CA ASN A 20 -16.01 -2.08 0.28
C ASN A 20 -15.59 -2.98 1.45
N LEU A 21 -14.30 -3.30 1.55
CA LEU A 21 -13.75 -4.09 2.65
C LEU A 21 -13.30 -3.22 3.82
N GLN A 22 -13.22 -1.90 3.65
CA GLN A 22 -12.68 -0.96 4.65
C GLN A 22 -13.29 -1.17 6.04
N ALA A 23 -14.62 -1.23 6.13
CA ALA A 23 -15.34 -1.39 7.40
C ALA A 23 -15.09 -2.73 8.13
N GLN A 24 -14.46 -3.71 7.46
CA GLN A 24 -14.07 -5.00 8.03
C GLN A 24 -12.74 -4.94 8.76
N TRP A 25 -11.97 -3.85 8.66
CA TRP A 25 -10.76 -3.67 9.45
C TRP A 25 -11.07 -3.00 10.78
N GLY A 26 -10.75 -3.66 11.90
CA GLY A 26 -11.02 -3.21 13.26
C GLY A 26 -9.91 -2.42 13.93
N GLY A 27 -8.76 -2.25 13.28
CA GLY A 27 -7.61 -1.53 13.82
C GLY A 27 -7.17 -2.04 15.19
N ILE A 28 -6.81 -1.12 16.09
CA ILE A 28 -6.49 -1.45 17.49
C ILE A 28 -7.72 -1.74 18.36
N PHE A 29 -8.92 -1.46 17.85
CA PHE A 29 -10.15 -1.45 18.63
C PHE A 29 -10.89 -2.79 18.64
N ARG A 30 -10.72 -3.59 17.59
CA ARG A 30 -11.46 -4.84 17.41
C ARG A 30 -10.67 -5.85 16.60
N LEU A 31 -10.82 -7.11 16.98
CA LEU A 31 -10.46 -8.25 16.16
C LEU A 31 -11.71 -8.66 15.35
N THR A 32 -11.61 -8.64 14.02
CA THR A 32 -12.76 -8.93 13.15
C THR A 32 -12.76 -10.36 12.63
N VAL A 33 -11.58 -10.96 12.51
CA VAL A 33 -11.39 -12.37 12.17
C VAL A 33 -10.53 -13.01 13.26
N GLU A 34 -10.96 -14.14 13.81
CA GLU A 34 -10.18 -14.86 14.83
C GLU A 34 -8.76 -15.16 14.33
N PHE A 35 -7.77 -14.77 15.12
CA PHE A 35 -6.37 -14.97 14.79
C PHE A 35 -5.56 -15.31 16.05
N PRO A 36 -4.80 -16.43 16.07
CA PRO A 36 -4.08 -16.84 17.26
C PRO A 36 -3.12 -15.77 17.79
N GLY A 37 -3.31 -15.36 19.05
CA GLY A 37 -2.45 -14.40 19.74
C GLY A 37 -2.77 -12.92 19.49
N ALA A 38 -3.65 -12.59 18.54
CA ALA A 38 -4.07 -11.22 18.29
C ALA A 38 -5.20 -10.79 19.24
N LYS A 39 -5.14 -9.56 19.76
CA LYS A 39 -6.24 -8.97 20.55
C LYS A 39 -7.13 -8.08 19.70
N ASN A 40 -6.59 -7.59 18.59
CA ASN A 40 -7.25 -6.72 17.62
C ASN A 40 -6.65 -6.99 16.22
N ASP A 41 -7.22 -6.40 15.18
CA ASP A 41 -6.72 -6.62 13.82
C ASP A 41 -5.30 -6.09 13.61
N TYR A 42 -4.93 -5.01 14.30
CA TYR A 42 -3.58 -4.43 14.28
C TYR A 42 -2.49 -5.40 14.79
N ASP A 43 -2.82 -6.34 15.68
CA ASP A 43 -1.87 -7.34 16.22
C ASP A 43 -1.63 -8.53 15.26
N ARG A 44 -2.43 -8.67 14.19
CA ARG A 44 -2.36 -9.80 13.25
C ARG A 44 -1.14 -9.83 12.35
N PRO A 45 -0.61 -8.71 11.84
CA PRO A 45 0.57 -8.71 10.99
C PRO A 45 1.82 -9.10 11.80
N PRO A 46 2.83 -9.73 11.18
CA PRO A 46 4.07 -10.03 11.87
C PRO A 46 4.83 -8.76 12.23
N GLU A 47 5.47 -8.75 13.40
CA GLU A 47 6.25 -7.60 13.92
C GLU A 47 7.35 -7.13 12.96
N ARG A 48 7.86 -8.03 12.10
CA ARG A 48 8.94 -7.74 11.13
C ARG A 48 8.56 -8.14 9.72
N LEU A 49 7.57 -7.44 9.15
CA LEU A 49 7.24 -7.55 7.73
C LEU A 49 8.24 -6.74 6.89
N LYS A 50 8.89 -7.39 5.92
CA LYS A 50 9.89 -6.75 5.05
C LYS A 50 9.29 -5.94 3.91
N TYR A 51 8.25 -6.41 3.25
CA TYR A 51 7.70 -5.69 2.09
C TYR A 51 6.19 -5.55 2.21
N SER A 52 5.45 -6.61 1.95
CA SER A 52 4.01 -6.59 2.13
C SER A 52 3.44 -7.99 2.34
N GLN A 53 2.23 -8.05 2.89
CA GLN A 53 1.53 -9.31 3.11
C GLN A 53 0.04 -9.09 2.96
N THR A 54 -0.66 -10.11 2.46
CA THR A 54 -2.12 -10.13 2.49
C THR A 54 -2.64 -10.68 3.81
N ILE A 55 -3.61 -10.01 4.40
CA ILE A 55 -4.36 -10.45 5.58
C ILE A 55 -5.80 -10.71 5.21
N GLU A 56 -6.33 -11.86 5.62
CA GLU A 56 -7.73 -12.23 5.39
C GLU A 56 -8.68 -11.30 6.17
N LEU A 57 -9.72 -10.84 5.51
CA LEU A 57 -10.89 -10.19 6.09
C LEU A 57 -12.07 -11.16 6.01
N GLU A 58 -13.26 -10.75 6.43
CA GLU A 58 -14.45 -11.61 6.41
C GLU A 58 -14.80 -12.07 4.99
N THR A 59 -14.65 -11.19 3.99
CA THR A 59 -15.07 -11.45 2.60
C THR A 59 -14.01 -11.13 1.54
N GLY A 60 -12.76 -10.88 1.96
CA GLY A 60 -11.68 -10.51 1.05
C GLY A 60 -10.34 -10.41 1.75
N ARG A 61 -9.43 -9.60 1.22
CA ARG A 61 -8.09 -9.42 1.79
C ARG A 61 -7.72 -7.95 1.86
N ALA A 62 -6.93 -7.61 2.87
CA ALA A 62 -6.18 -6.38 2.94
C ALA A 62 -4.70 -6.64 2.63
N LEU A 63 -4.02 -5.64 2.09
CA LEU A 63 -2.58 -5.62 1.88
C LEU A 63 -1.95 -4.75 2.97
N ILE A 64 -1.08 -5.33 3.78
CA ILE A 64 -0.33 -4.59 4.80
C ILE A 64 1.10 -4.39 4.36
N PHE A 65 1.62 -3.19 4.61
CA PHE A 65 2.98 -2.81 4.22
C PHE A 65 3.96 -2.91 5.39
N GLY A 66 5.18 -3.40 5.10
CA GLY A 66 6.28 -3.56 6.04
C GLY A 66 7.17 -2.33 6.21
N GLU A 67 8.37 -2.53 6.77
CA GLU A 67 9.45 -1.51 6.94
C GLU A 67 9.11 -0.23 7.74
N GLY A 68 8.03 -0.23 8.53
CA GLY A 68 7.68 0.89 9.41
C GLY A 68 6.86 2.00 8.72
N PRO A 69 6.71 3.18 9.36
CA PRO A 69 5.80 4.23 8.93
C PRO A 69 6.38 5.05 7.76
N LEU A 70 6.50 4.41 6.59
CA LEU A 70 6.93 5.09 5.37
C LEU A 70 5.81 5.97 4.81
N HIS A 71 6.15 7.19 4.41
CA HIS A 71 5.25 8.04 3.65
C HIS A 71 4.84 7.31 2.37
N THR A 72 3.54 7.21 2.12
CA THR A 72 2.98 6.42 1.05
C THR A 72 2.07 7.25 0.17
N ALA A 73 2.12 7.04 -1.15
CA ALA A 73 1.27 7.70 -2.13
C ALA A 73 0.85 6.71 -3.22
N PHE A 74 -0.23 7.06 -3.92
CA PHE A 74 -0.54 6.45 -5.21
C PHE A 74 0.10 7.25 -6.33
N TRP A 75 0.72 6.57 -7.28
CA TRP A 75 1.20 7.16 -8.53
C TRP A 75 0.70 6.35 -9.72
N GLN A 76 0.38 7.03 -10.82
CA GLN A 76 -0.05 6.39 -12.06
C GLN A 76 0.91 6.78 -13.18
N SER A 77 1.45 5.77 -13.87
CA SER A 77 2.30 6.02 -15.04
C SER A 77 1.48 6.56 -16.22
N ALA A 78 2.17 7.13 -17.22
CA ALA A 78 1.53 7.56 -18.46
C ALA A 78 0.81 6.41 -19.22
N ALA A 79 1.22 5.15 -18.99
CA ALA A 79 0.57 3.97 -19.56
C ALA A 79 -0.68 3.53 -18.78
N GLY A 80 -1.01 4.21 -17.67
CA GLY A 80 -2.16 3.91 -16.82
C GLY A 80 -1.88 2.89 -15.72
N THR A 81 -0.65 2.38 -15.60
CA THR A 81 -0.27 1.44 -14.53
C THR A 81 -0.27 2.13 -13.17
N ILE A 82 -0.92 1.51 -12.19
CA ILE A 82 -1.01 2.02 -10.81
C ILE A 82 0.14 1.48 -9.97
N PHE A 83 0.70 2.35 -9.15
CA PHE A 83 1.74 2.06 -8.18
C PHE A 83 1.33 2.57 -6.80
N ILE A 84 1.67 1.81 -5.76
CA ILE A 84 1.86 2.37 -4.43
C ILE A 84 3.35 2.67 -4.28
N VAL A 85 3.65 3.92 -3.96
CA VAL A 85 5.01 4.44 -3.79
C VAL A 85 5.22 4.69 -2.31
N ARG A 86 6.26 4.10 -1.73
CA ARG A 86 6.64 4.30 -0.33
C ARG A 86 8.03 4.89 -0.27
N ALA A 87 8.19 6.06 0.35
CA ALA A 87 9.48 6.72 0.47
C ALA A 87 10.25 6.14 1.68
N ILE A 88 11.37 5.46 1.41
CA ILE A 88 12.30 4.98 2.46
C ILE A 88 13.13 6.16 2.96
N TYR A 89 13.70 6.93 2.04
CA TYR A 89 14.27 8.26 2.30
C TYR A 89 14.07 9.16 1.09
N SER A 90 13.83 10.43 1.34
CA SER A 90 13.72 11.49 0.33
C SER A 90 13.90 12.85 1.01
N GLU A 91 14.55 13.78 0.32
CA GLU A 91 14.57 15.18 0.75
C GLU A 91 13.15 15.81 0.61
N ALA A 92 12.86 16.81 1.44
CA ALA A 92 11.51 17.39 1.55
C ALA A 92 11.07 18.17 0.29
N ASP A 93 12.03 18.67 -0.49
CA ASP A 93 11.83 19.41 -1.74
C ASP A 93 12.04 18.55 -2.99
N CYS A 94 12.22 17.24 -2.82
CA CYS A 94 12.31 16.29 -3.93
C CYS A 94 11.06 16.37 -4.83
N ASP A 95 11.28 16.52 -6.14
CA ASP A 95 10.23 16.39 -7.14
C ASP A 95 9.98 14.90 -7.46
N THR A 96 9.32 14.21 -6.52
CA THR A 96 9.08 12.76 -6.63
C THR A 96 8.33 12.39 -7.90
N ASP A 97 7.38 13.21 -8.37
CA ASP A 97 6.64 12.91 -9.60
C ASP A 97 7.58 12.91 -10.82
N ALA A 98 8.45 13.92 -10.93
CA ALA A 98 9.45 13.97 -11.99
C ALA A 98 10.45 12.79 -11.94
N LEU A 99 10.79 12.29 -10.75
CA LEU A 99 11.62 11.09 -10.61
C LEU A 99 10.88 9.82 -11.05
N LEU A 100 9.64 9.62 -10.60
CA LEU A 100 8.85 8.43 -10.93
C LEU A 100 8.57 8.31 -12.45
N THR A 101 8.45 9.44 -13.16
CA THR A 101 8.31 9.40 -14.64
C THR A 101 9.52 8.80 -15.37
N LYS A 102 10.67 8.68 -14.70
CA LYS A 102 11.92 8.12 -15.26
C LYS A 102 12.13 6.65 -14.91
N ILE A 103 11.17 6.00 -14.25
CA ILE A 103 11.28 4.58 -13.89
C ILE A 103 11.47 3.73 -15.14
N ASP A 104 12.59 3.01 -15.19
CA ASP A 104 12.77 1.90 -16.12
C ASP A 104 11.98 0.70 -15.62
N GLN A 105 11.01 0.23 -16.41
CA GLN A 105 10.12 -0.86 -16.03
C GLN A 105 10.85 -2.21 -15.81
N ARG A 106 12.10 -2.33 -16.26
CA ARG A 106 12.96 -3.52 -16.06
C ARG A 106 13.32 -3.76 -14.59
N ILE A 107 13.14 -2.77 -13.69
CA ILE A 107 13.33 -3.00 -12.25
C ILE A 107 12.37 -4.05 -11.68
N PHE A 108 11.30 -4.38 -12.40
CA PHE A 108 10.34 -5.41 -12.03
C PHE A 108 10.58 -6.76 -12.74
N ASP A 109 11.67 -6.91 -13.50
CA ASP A 109 12.02 -8.21 -14.13
C ASP A 109 12.49 -9.23 -13.08
N ASP A 110 13.01 -8.76 -11.94
CA ASP A 110 13.38 -9.55 -10.76
C ASP A 110 12.86 -8.86 -9.49
N PRO A 111 11.54 -8.97 -9.20
CA PRO A 111 10.93 -8.23 -8.10
C PRO A 111 11.39 -8.78 -6.74
N CYS A 112 11.53 -7.88 -5.76
CA CYS A 112 11.87 -8.25 -4.38
C CYS A 112 10.76 -9.08 -3.72
N GLU A 113 9.52 -8.92 -4.15
CA GLU A 113 8.35 -9.66 -3.70
C GLU A 113 7.29 -9.70 -4.79
N THR A 114 6.54 -10.79 -4.83
CA THR A 114 5.35 -10.94 -5.67
C THR A 114 4.21 -11.52 -4.85
N LEU A 115 3.05 -10.88 -4.91
CA LEU A 115 1.82 -11.41 -4.30
C LEU A 115 0.59 -11.16 -5.19
N ASN A 116 -0.49 -11.88 -4.93
CA ASN A 116 -1.76 -11.67 -5.62
C ASN A 116 -2.71 -10.88 -4.72
N PHE A 117 -3.47 -9.97 -5.32
CA PHE A 117 -4.42 -9.11 -4.62
C PHE A 117 -5.66 -8.89 -5.47
N ASP A 118 -6.83 -8.93 -4.83
CA ASP A 118 -8.11 -8.79 -5.50
C ASP A 118 -8.72 -7.43 -5.20
N ILE A 119 -9.24 -6.79 -6.24
CA ILE A 119 -10.00 -5.54 -6.16
C ILE A 119 -11.41 -5.84 -6.66
N PHE A 120 -12.42 -5.52 -5.85
CA PHE A 120 -13.81 -5.86 -6.11
C PHE A 120 -14.63 -4.69 -6.65
N THR A 121 -14.18 -3.47 -6.34
CA THR A 121 -14.78 -2.20 -6.71
C THR A 121 -13.83 -1.40 -7.59
N ASP A 122 -14.20 -0.15 -7.87
CA ASP A 122 -13.34 0.76 -8.61
C ASP A 122 -12.41 1.59 -7.72
N THR A 123 -12.34 1.29 -6.41
CA THR A 123 -11.64 2.14 -5.43
C THR A 123 -10.73 1.31 -4.52
N LEU A 124 -9.44 1.65 -4.54
CA LEU A 124 -8.44 1.17 -3.58
C LEU A 124 -8.12 2.29 -2.59
N VAL A 125 -8.13 1.97 -1.29
CA VAL A 125 -7.81 2.92 -0.22
C VAL A 125 -6.54 2.52 0.51
N VAL A 126 -5.81 3.50 1.05
CA VAL A 126 -4.70 3.32 1.99
C VAL A 126 -4.91 4.23 3.21
N PHE A 127 -4.74 3.69 4.40
CA PHE A 127 -4.82 4.41 5.68
C PHE A 127 -3.98 3.73 6.77
N ASP A 128 -3.92 4.32 7.96
CA ASP A 128 -3.20 3.78 9.12
C ASP A 128 -3.87 2.50 9.64
N SER A 129 -3.10 1.41 9.75
CA SER A 129 -3.66 0.14 10.22
C SER A 129 -4.13 0.17 11.67
N SER A 130 -3.75 1.17 12.47
CA SER A 130 -4.27 1.33 13.82
C SER A 130 -5.73 1.83 13.84
N ASP A 131 -6.18 2.49 12.77
CA ASP A 131 -7.53 3.04 12.67
C ASP A 131 -8.59 1.93 12.51
N ASP A 132 -9.78 2.18 13.06
CA ASP A 132 -10.96 1.40 12.73
C ASP A 132 -11.46 1.83 11.35
N GLY A 133 -11.54 0.89 10.42
CA GLY A 133 -11.93 1.17 9.04
C GLY A 133 -13.34 1.77 8.89
N ARG A 134 -14.20 1.68 9.92
CA ARG A 134 -15.51 2.37 9.93
C ARG A 134 -15.41 3.86 10.19
N HIS A 135 -14.31 4.32 10.78
CA HIS A 135 -14.08 5.69 11.22
C HIS A 135 -12.64 6.11 10.94
N VAL A 136 -12.16 5.87 9.71
CA VAL A 136 -10.84 6.32 9.30
C VAL A 136 -10.82 7.85 9.35
N ASP A 137 -9.86 8.41 10.08
CA ASP A 137 -9.67 9.85 10.22
C ASP A 137 -9.24 10.48 8.87
N LYS A 138 -8.87 11.77 8.89
CA LYS A 138 -8.58 12.56 7.67
C LYS A 138 -7.39 12.07 6.83
N GLU A 139 -6.61 11.11 7.33
CA GLU A 139 -5.39 10.59 6.70
C GLU A 139 -5.64 9.30 5.90
N MET A 140 -6.61 9.36 4.98
CA MET A 140 -6.82 8.34 3.97
C MET A 140 -6.51 8.90 2.58
N ILE A 141 -5.86 8.08 1.76
CA ILE A 141 -5.71 8.31 0.32
C ILE A 141 -6.43 7.21 -0.44
N SER A 142 -6.92 7.54 -1.62
CA SER A 142 -7.60 6.60 -2.51
C SER A 142 -7.14 6.81 -3.94
N THR A 143 -7.28 5.76 -4.74
CA THR A 143 -7.12 5.83 -6.18
C THR A 143 -8.20 5.01 -6.87
N ASN A 144 -8.53 5.42 -8.09
CA ASN A 144 -9.42 4.64 -8.95
C ASN A 144 -8.63 3.46 -9.52
N MET A 145 -9.24 2.29 -9.46
CA MET A 145 -8.67 1.04 -9.95
C MET A 145 -9.78 0.28 -10.69
N ARG A 146 -9.44 -0.65 -11.58
CA ARG A 146 -10.48 -1.52 -12.14
C ARG A 146 -10.71 -2.70 -11.18
N PRO A 147 -11.95 -3.19 -11.03
CA PRO A 147 -12.16 -4.49 -10.40
C PRO A 147 -11.39 -5.56 -11.16
N GLY A 148 -10.72 -6.47 -10.46
CA GLY A 148 -9.95 -7.54 -11.07
C GLY A 148 -8.97 -8.22 -10.12
N HIS A 149 -8.28 -9.21 -10.68
CA HIS A 149 -7.19 -9.91 -10.01
C HIS A 149 -5.88 -9.25 -10.41
N TYR A 150 -5.06 -8.88 -9.44
CA TYR A 150 -3.80 -8.20 -9.67
C TYR A 150 -2.64 -9.00 -9.11
N ARG A 151 -1.54 -9.02 -9.86
CA ARG A 151 -0.24 -9.36 -9.33
C ARG A 151 0.46 -8.08 -8.90
N ILE A 152 0.86 -8.03 -7.65
CA ILE A 152 1.65 -6.92 -7.10
C ILE A 152 3.11 -7.34 -7.14
N ASN A 153 3.90 -6.60 -7.91
CA ASN A 153 5.35 -6.76 -7.98
C ASN A 153 6.02 -5.61 -7.22
N THR A 154 6.84 -5.95 -6.23
CA THR A 154 7.55 -4.97 -5.41
C THR A 154 9.00 -4.83 -5.87
N ALA A 155 9.48 -3.60 -6.04
CA ALA A 155 10.88 -3.32 -6.38
C ALA A 155 11.38 -2.06 -5.66
N THR A 156 12.68 -1.98 -5.40
CA THR A 156 13.34 -0.76 -4.94
C THR A 156 13.75 0.12 -6.12
N TYR A 157 13.58 1.44 -5.98
CA TYR A 157 13.98 2.42 -6.98
C TYR A 157 14.77 3.55 -6.33
N GLU A 158 16.04 3.66 -6.72
CA GLU A 158 16.99 4.68 -6.26
C GLU A 158 17.42 5.51 -7.48
N PRO A 159 16.69 6.60 -7.82
CA PRO A 159 17.03 7.40 -8.99
C PRO A 159 18.27 8.28 -8.78
N ASP A 160 18.63 8.57 -7.53
CA ASP A 160 19.80 9.32 -7.12
C ASP A 160 20.22 8.96 -5.68
N GLU A 161 21.33 9.52 -5.20
CA GLU A 161 21.90 9.22 -3.87
C GLU A 161 21.06 9.73 -2.70
N SER A 162 20.05 10.58 -2.94
CA SER A 162 19.24 11.21 -1.88
C SER A 162 17.81 10.69 -1.83
N THR A 163 17.43 9.74 -2.69
CA THR A 163 16.08 9.19 -2.74
C THR A 163 16.07 7.68 -2.92
N LEU A 164 15.26 7.01 -2.11
CA LEU A 164 14.97 5.59 -2.26
C LEU A 164 13.49 5.33 -2.02
N PHE A 165 12.88 4.70 -3.02
CA PHE A 165 11.48 4.32 -3.00
C PHE A 165 11.32 2.81 -3.02
N LEU A 166 10.32 2.32 -2.29
CA LEU A 166 9.75 1.00 -2.46
C LEU A 166 8.49 1.14 -3.31
N LEU A 167 8.46 0.47 -4.46
CA LEU A 167 7.39 0.56 -5.44
C LEU A 167 6.63 -0.75 -5.49
N HIS A 168 5.31 -0.68 -5.35
CA HIS A 168 4.40 -1.81 -5.53
C HIS A 168 3.60 -1.59 -6.81
N ARG A 169 3.96 -2.28 -7.90
CA ARG A 169 3.29 -2.18 -9.20
C ARG A 169 2.14 -3.18 -9.29
N PHE A 170 0.97 -2.71 -9.69
CA PHE A 170 -0.21 -3.55 -9.87
C PHE A 170 -0.35 -3.96 -11.35
N ASP A 171 -0.11 -5.23 -11.63
CA ASP A 171 -0.24 -5.83 -12.95
C ASP A 171 -1.53 -6.66 -13.02
N GLU A 172 -2.49 -6.23 -13.84
CA GLU A 172 -3.77 -6.93 -14.03
C GLU A 172 -3.53 -8.33 -14.61
N MET A 173 -4.06 -9.34 -13.91
CA MET A 173 -4.01 -10.74 -14.34
C MET A 173 -5.18 -11.02 -15.28
N LYS A 174 -4.88 -11.65 -16.42
CA LYS A 174 -5.88 -12.10 -17.38
C LYS A 174 -6.51 -13.42 -16.96
#